data_AF-Q9EU85-F1
#
_entry.id   AF-Q9EU85-F1
#
_cell.length_a   1.000
_cell.length_b   1.000
_cell.length_c   1.000
_cell.angle_alpha   90.00
_cell.angle_beta   90.00
_cell.angle_gamma   90.00
#
_symmetry.space_group_name_H-M   'P 1'
#
loop_
_entity.id
_entity.type
_entity.pdbx_description
1 polymer ?
#
loop_
_entity_poly.entity_id
_entity_poly.type
_entity_poly.pdbx_seq_one_letter_code
_entity_poly.pdbx_strand_id
1 'polypeptide(L)'
;MRYSAIDAARVWVGEQLRYPQRIPRTTTVLDWSAIPWTLQRRLEDVARASGTIDFGSLPRRRWFSTRSALSASDHTTVASASTMLHWPTHADTDETRIVTLAEGVVDRTASHPAWTIPAVGGRRSVIGLHMELHAIAAAANELLTLRSSTPDPPTAAGVATQSREEWNRRQVLFAQSRSALSDRVAALRVVEDALDRVHSVAEELRTVQRLSADTHLAEQLHQQMAGAELAAADARTAGEQLEEVEQNLRAQVDYLDTLVSRTLRP
;
A
#
# COMPACT_ATOMS: atom_id res chain seq x y z
N MET A 1 0.79 18.44 21.83
CA MET A 1 -0.25 17.38 21.91
C MET A 1 -0.03 16.41 20.77
N ARG A 2 0.33 15.14 21.05
CA ARG A 2 0.30 14.10 20.01
C ARG A 2 -1.15 13.68 19.84
N TYR A 3 -1.80 14.09 18.75
CA TYR A 3 -3.09 13.51 18.37
C TYR A 3 -2.90 12.00 18.20
N SER A 4 -3.80 11.20 18.76
CA SER A 4 -3.77 9.77 18.50
C SER A 4 -4.03 9.53 17.00
N ALA A 5 -3.52 8.42 16.44
CA ALA A 5 -3.72 8.13 15.01
C ALA A 5 -5.20 8.09 14.63
N ILE A 6 -6.06 7.63 15.55
CA ILE A 6 -7.51 7.59 15.34
C ILE A 6 -8.14 8.99 15.36
N ASP A 7 -7.65 9.91 16.18
CA ASP A 7 -8.17 11.29 16.19
C ASP A 7 -7.80 12.04 14.90
N ALA A 8 -6.58 11.85 14.41
CA ALA A 8 -6.17 12.39 13.11
C ALA A 8 -7.02 11.83 11.96
N ALA A 9 -7.28 10.52 11.97
CA ALA A 9 -8.15 9.88 10.99
C ALA A 9 -9.60 10.40 11.08
N ARG A 10 -10.14 10.62 12.28
CA ARG A 10 -11.47 11.21 12.49
C ARG A 10 -11.57 12.63 11.92
N VAL A 11 -10.56 13.47 12.16
CA VAL A 11 -10.50 14.82 11.59
C VAL A 11 -10.51 14.74 10.06
N TRP A 12 -9.66 13.89 9.49
CA TRP A 12 -9.61 13.69 8.04
C TRP A 12 -10.96 13.23 7.47
N VAL A 13 -11.62 12.24 8.09
CA VAL A 13 -12.97 11.80 7.66
C VAL A 13 -13.95 12.97 7.73
N GLY A 14 -13.95 13.72 8.83
CA GLY A 14 -14.80 14.90 9.00
C GLY A 14 -14.55 15.99 7.95
N GLU A 15 -13.33 16.14 7.45
CA GLU A 15 -13.00 17.04 6.34
C GLU A 15 -13.50 16.50 5.00
N GLN A 16 -13.27 15.22 4.71
CA GLN A 16 -13.70 14.59 3.45
C GLN A 16 -15.22 14.59 3.26
N LEU A 17 -15.99 14.43 4.34
CA LEU A 17 -17.44 14.42 4.32
C LEU A 17 -18.07 15.80 4.07
N ARG A 18 -17.28 16.89 4.15
CA ARG A 18 -17.75 18.26 3.81
C ARG A 18 -18.01 18.43 2.32
N TYR A 19 -17.32 17.66 1.49
CA TYR A 19 -17.40 17.77 0.05
C TYR A 19 -18.40 16.75 -0.52
N PRO A 20 -19.20 17.14 -1.54
CA PRO A 20 -20.02 16.20 -2.29
C PRO A 20 -19.18 15.04 -2.81
N GLN A 21 -19.73 13.84 -2.69
CA GLN A 21 -19.09 12.62 -3.18
C GLN A 21 -19.86 12.06 -4.38
N ARG A 22 -19.22 11.16 -5.13
CA ARG A 22 -19.95 10.33 -6.09
C ARG A 22 -20.93 9.40 -5.36
N ILE A 23 -21.88 8.85 -6.10
CA ILE A 23 -22.78 7.81 -5.58
C ILE A 23 -21.95 6.53 -5.29
N PRO A 24 -22.26 5.80 -4.21
CA PRO A 24 -21.62 4.53 -3.90
C PRO A 24 -21.68 3.54 -5.07
N ARG A 25 -20.58 2.85 -5.31
CA ARG A 25 -20.51 1.74 -6.26
C ARG A 25 -21.07 0.44 -5.69
N THR A 26 -21.03 0.31 -4.36
CA THR A 26 -21.46 -0.87 -3.61
C THR A 26 -22.98 -0.98 -3.64
N THR A 27 -23.51 -1.64 -4.65
CA THR A 27 -24.97 -1.85 -4.84
C THR A 27 -25.45 -3.19 -4.33
N THR A 28 -24.54 -4.05 -3.89
CA THR A 28 -24.84 -5.36 -3.32
C THR A 28 -23.91 -5.58 -2.13
N VAL A 29 -24.43 -6.17 -1.06
CA VAL A 29 -23.65 -6.61 0.09
C VAL A 29 -23.86 -8.09 0.32
N LEU A 30 -22.86 -8.74 0.91
CA LEU A 30 -22.95 -10.12 1.35
C LEU A 30 -23.13 -10.17 2.87
N ASP A 31 -24.10 -10.95 3.32
CA ASP A 31 -24.16 -11.41 4.69
C ASP A 31 -23.07 -12.48 4.90
N TRP A 32 -21.92 -12.02 5.39
CA TRP A 32 -20.80 -12.89 5.66
C TRP A 32 -21.08 -13.89 6.79
N SER A 33 -22.05 -13.63 7.67
CA SER A 33 -22.43 -14.59 8.71
C SER A 33 -23.14 -15.83 8.13
N ALA A 34 -23.81 -15.67 6.98
CA ALA A 34 -24.43 -16.75 6.22
C ALA A 34 -23.44 -17.55 5.36
N ILE A 35 -22.20 -17.06 5.16
CA ILE A 35 -21.17 -17.74 4.37
C ILE A 35 -20.32 -18.63 5.29
N PRO A 36 -20.22 -19.95 5.05
CA PRO A 36 -19.41 -20.85 5.86
C PRO A 36 -17.94 -20.42 5.93
N TRP A 37 -17.31 -20.56 7.09
CA TRP A 37 -15.91 -20.16 7.32
C TRP A 37 -14.92 -20.81 6.34
N THR A 38 -15.19 -22.05 5.92
CA THR A 38 -14.39 -22.78 4.94
C THR A 38 -14.41 -22.11 3.56
N LEU A 39 -15.58 -21.61 3.16
CA LEU A 39 -15.75 -20.87 1.92
C LEU A 39 -15.14 -19.47 2.03
N GLN A 40 -15.26 -18.79 3.17
CA GLN A 40 -14.58 -17.51 3.40
C GLN A 40 -13.06 -17.65 3.25
N ARG A 41 -12.43 -18.66 3.84
CA ARG A 41 -10.98 -18.90 3.69
C ARG A 41 -10.58 -19.15 2.24
N ARG A 42 -11.35 -19.96 1.51
CA ARG A 42 -11.07 -20.24 0.10
C ARG A 42 -11.20 -18.97 -0.75
N LEU A 43 -12.21 -18.16 -0.49
CA LEU A 43 -12.34 -16.86 -1.14
C LEU A 43 -11.14 -15.97 -0.81
N GLU A 44 -10.61 -16.01 0.42
CA GLU A 44 -9.44 -15.20 0.82
C GLU A 44 -8.19 -15.63 0.06
N ASP A 45 -7.98 -16.93 -0.10
CA ASP A 45 -6.85 -17.47 -0.86
C ASP A 45 -6.95 -17.09 -2.34
N VAL A 46 -8.16 -17.11 -2.90
CA VAL A 46 -8.42 -16.60 -4.25
C VAL A 46 -8.11 -15.09 -4.33
N ALA A 47 -8.58 -14.30 -3.37
CA ALA A 47 -8.32 -12.86 -3.28
C ALA A 47 -6.82 -12.53 -3.29
N ARG A 48 -6.06 -13.31 -2.51
CA ARG A 48 -4.62 -13.15 -2.36
C ARG A 48 -3.88 -13.47 -3.65
N ALA A 49 -4.36 -14.48 -4.40
CA ALA A 49 -3.80 -14.87 -5.69
C ALA A 49 -4.18 -13.93 -6.84
N SER A 50 -5.42 -13.42 -6.88
CA SER A 50 -5.92 -12.55 -7.95
C SER A 50 -5.67 -11.06 -7.72
N GLY A 51 -5.36 -10.65 -6.49
CA GLY A 51 -5.03 -9.27 -6.13
C GLY A 51 -6.23 -8.39 -5.80
N THR A 52 -7.45 -8.74 -6.23
CA THR A 52 -8.71 -8.04 -5.89
C THR A 52 -9.90 -9.00 -5.92
N ILE A 53 -10.93 -8.68 -5.12
CA ILE A 53 -12.27 -9.24 -5.26
C ILE A 53 -13.24 -8.05 -5.38
N ASP A 54 -13.80 -7.80 -6.56
CA ASP A 54 -14.73 -6.67 -6.78
C ASP A 54 -16.19 -7.09 -6.55
N PHE A 55 -16.67 -7.05 -5.30
CA PHE A 55 -18.06 -7.33 -4.91
C PHE A 55 -19.12 -6.44 -5.58
N GLY A 56 -18.74 -5.31 -6.20
CA GLY A 56 -19.66 -4.35 -6.83
C GLY A 56 -20.24 -4.79 -8.18
N SER A 57 -19.74 -5.88 -8.78
CA SER A 57 -20.14 -6.33 -10.12
C SER A 57 -20.99 -7.61 -10.15
N LEU A 58 -21.79 -7.88 -9.12
CA LEU A 58 -22.86 -8.88 -9.20
C LEU A 58 -24.10 -8.18 -9.82
N PRO A 59 -24.39 -8.31 -11.16
CA PRO A 59 -24.33 -9.55 -11.95
C PRO A 59 -23.63 -9.40 -13.33
N ARG A 60 -22.40 -8.88 -13.41
CA ARG A 60 -21.58 -8.89 -14.62
C ARG A 60 -20.22 -9.55 -14.39
N ARG A 61 -20.23 -10.88 -14.53
CA ARG A 61 -19.17 -11.76 -15.05
C ARG A 61 -17.82 -11.08 -15.33
N ARG A 62 -16.90 -10.95 -14.35
CA ARG A 62 -15.43 -10.89 -14.57
C ARG A 62 -14.58 -11.33 -13.36
N TRP A 63 -15.13 -12.10 -12.45
CA TRP A 63 -14.42 -12.51 -11.23
C TRP A 63 -13.49 -13.72 -11.40
N PHE A 64 -13.59 -14.41 -12.54
CA PHE A 64 -13.01 -15.73 -12.69
C PHE A 64 -12.47 -15.91 -14.11
N SER A 65 -11.41 -15.19 -14.48
CA SER A 65 -10.71 -15.41 -15.77
C SER A 65 -9.48 -16.32 -15.66
N THR A 66 -9.38 -17.11 -14.59
CA THR A 66 -8.43 -18.22 -14.47
C THR A 66 -9.12 -19.39 -13.76
N ARG A 67 -9.60 -20.36 -14.56
CA ARG A 67 -9.99 -21.74 -14.20
C ARG A 67 -10.40 -21.97 -12.73
N SER A 68 -11.63 -21.55 -12.40
CA SER A 68 -12.53 -22.02 -11.32
C SER A 68 -11.92 -22.74 -10.10
N ALA A 69 -11.56 -22.00 -9.05
CA ALA A 69 -11.27 -22.54 -7.72
C ALA A 69 -12.53 -22.80 -6.85
N LEU A 70 -13.72 -22.39 -7.32
CA LEU A 70 -14.99 -22.52 -6.62
C LEU A 70 -15.94 -23.47 -7.35
N SER A 71 -16.69 -24.26 -6.58
CA SER A 71 -17.71 -25.19 -7.08
C SER A 71 -19.03 -24.48 -7.39
N ALA A 72 -19.91 -25.12 -8.18
CA ALA A 72 -21.25 -24.58 -8.45
C ALA A 72 -22.05 -24.32 -7.15
N SER A 73 -21.92 -25.17 -6.14
CA SER A 73 -22.56 -24.97 -4.83
C SER A 73 -22.00 -23.76 -4.09
N ASP A 74 -20.69 -23.49 -4.17
CA ASP A 74 -20.10 -22.30 -3.55
C ASP A 74 -20.69 -21.02 -4.15
N HIS A 75 -20.91 -20.99 -5.47
CA HIS A 75 -21.55 -19.87 -6.14
C HIS A 75 -23.00 -19.68 -5.68
N THR A 76 -23.76 -20.76 -5.52
CA THR A 76 -25.13 -20.69 -5.00
C THR A 76 -25.16 -20.15 -3.57
N THR A 77 -24.25 -20.60 -2.70
CA THR A 77 -24.16 -20.11 -1.32
C THR A 77 -23.85 -18.61 -1.26
N VAL A 78 -22.86 -18.14 -2.03
CA VAL A 78 -22.54 -16.69 -2.09
C VAL A 78 -23.72 -15.89 -2.65
N ALA A 79 -24.37 -16.38 -3.70
CA ALA A 79 -25.53 -15.71 -4.28
C ALA A 79 -26.70 -15.62 -3.28
N SER A 80 -26.96 -16.68 -2.51
CA SER A 80 -28.01 -16.66 -1.49
C SER A 80 -27.72 -15.73 -0.30
N ALA A 81 -26.45 -15.43 -0.04
CA ALA A 81 -26.03 -14.48 0.98
C ALA A 81 -26.02 -13.02 0.49
N SER A 82 -26.37 -12.77 -0.78
CA SER A 82 -26.32 -11.43 -1.37
C SER A 82 -27.63 -10.66 -1.20
N THR A 83 -27.51 -9.40 -0.81
CA THR A 83 -28.63 -8.46 -0.65
C THR A 83 -28.36 -7.20 -1.47
N MET A 84 -29.33 -6.80 -2.30
CA MET A 84 -29.24 -5.58 -3.08
C MET A 84 -29.47 -4.34 -2.21
N LEU A 85 -28.56 -3.37 -2.31
CA LEU A 85 -28.70 -2.05 -1.71
C LEU A 85 -29.26 -1.07 -2.72
N HIS A 86 -30.17 -0.22 -2.26
CA HIS A 86 -30.81 0.80 -3.09
C HIS A 86 -30.31 2.18 -2.68
N TRP A 87 -29.49 2.78 -3.54
CA TRP A 87 -29.01 4.15 -3.36
C TRP A 87 -29.82 5.14 -4.20
N PRO A 88 -30.14 6.33 -3.68
CA PRO A 88 -30.79 7.38 -4.44
C PRO A 88 -29.88 7.86 -5.57
N THR A 89 -30.44 8.05 -6.76
CA THR A 89 -29.68 8.38 -7.98
C THR A 89 -29.16 9.81 -8.03
N HIS A 90 -29.69 10.71 -7.20
CA HIS A 90 -29.34 12.14 -7.21
C HIS A 90 -29.21 12.75 -5.80
N ALA A 91 -29.49 11.98 -4.74
CA ALA A 91 -29.42 12.52 -3.39
C ALA A 91 -28.02 12.30 -2.82
N ASP A 92 -27.29 13.40 -2.66
CA ASP A 92 -26.02 13.46 -1.96
C ASP A 92 -26.31 13.58 -0.45
N THR A 93 -26.42 12.43 0.21
CA THR A 93 -26.63 12.35 1.67
C THR A 93 -25.36 11.93 2.39
N ASP A 94 -25.27 12.24 3.68
CA ASP A 94 -24.12 11.85 4.49
C ASP A 94 -23.82 10.34 4.43
N GLU A 95 -24.85 9.49 4.35
CA GLU A 95 -24.72 8.03 4.23
C GLU A 95 -24.02 7.65 2.94
N THR A 96 -24.47 8.23 1.81
CA THR A 96 -23.85 8.00 0.51
C THR A 96 -22.41 8.50 0.49
N ARG A 97 -22.12 9.65 1.12
CA ARG A 97 -20.75 10.18 1.24
C ARG A 97 -19.84 9.27 2.09
N ILE A 98 -20.35 8.77 3.22
CA ILE A 98 -19.62 7.86 4.11
C ILE A 98 -19.25 6.56 3.38
N VAL A 99 -20.22 5.95 2.66
CA VAL A 99 -19.95 4.70 1.92
C VAL A 99 -18.95 4.95 0.80
N THR A 100 -19.11 6.03 0.02
CA THR A 100 -18.16 6.36 -1.04
C THR A 100 -16.75 6.62 -0.52
N LEU A 101 -16.64 7.27 0.65
CA LEU A 101 -15.35 7.45 1.31
C LEU A 101 -14.74 6.12 1.75
N ALA A 102 -15.55 5.23 2.35
CA ALA A 102 -15.14 3.89 2.75
C ALA A 102 -14.64 3.06 1.56
N GLU A 103 -15.36 3.09 0.43
CA GLU A 103 -14.93 2.46 -0.84
C GLU A 103 -13.56 2.94 -1.25
N GLY A 104 -13.34 4.26 -1.25
CA GLY A 104 -12.05 4.84 -1.63
C GLY A 104 -10.90 4.38 -0.72
N VAL A 105 -11.12 4.32 0.60
CA VAL A 105 -10.12 3.85 1.56
C VAL A 105 -9.86 2.36 1.37
N VAL A 106 -10.91 1.54 1.22
CA VAL A 106 -10.79 0.09 1.02
C VAL A 106 -10.07 -0.23 -0.29
N ASP A 107 -10.42 0.46 -1.39
CA ASP A 107 -9.77 0.28 -2.69
C ASP A 107 -8.26 0.54 -2.59
N ARG A 108 -7.87 1.69 -2.03
CA ARG A 108 -6.45 2.07 -1.89
C ARG A 108 -5.71 1.14 -0.93
N THR A 109 -6.34 0.77 0.18
CA THR A 109 -5.79 -0.19 1.15
C THR A 109 -5.59 -1.55 0.49
N ALA A 110 -6.58 -2.05 -0.25
CA ALA A 110 -6.51 -3.36 -0.89
C ALA A 110 -5.42 -3.42 -1.97
N SER A 111 -5.24 -2.35 -2.75
CA SER A 111 -4.21 -2.26 -3.79
C SER A 111 -2.82 -1.81 -3.30
N HIS A 112 -2.65 -1.62 -1.98
CA HIS A 112 -1.47 -0.95 -1.45
C HIS A 112 -0.16 -1.74 -1.71
N PRO A 113 0.92 -1.10 -2.19
CA PRO A 113 2.18 -1.79 -2.55
C PRO A 113 2.87 -2.45 -1.34
N ALA A 114 2.66 -1.95 -0.11
CA ALA A 114 3.21 -2.55 1.11
C ALA A 114 2.86 -4.03 1.29
N TRP A 115 1.76 -4.52 0.68
CA TRP A 115 1.40 -5.94 0.74
C TRP A 115 2.41 -6.86 0.07
N THR A 116 3.23 -6.35 -0.83
CA THR A 116 4.32 -7.12 -1.46
C THR A 116 5.50 -7.39 -0.51
N ILE A 117 5.58 -6.66 0.61
CA ILE A 117 6.62 -6.84 1.61
C ILE A 117 6.32 -8.12 2.41
N PRO A 118 7.22 -9.12 2.44
CA PRO A 118 6.93 -10.42 3.05
C PRO A 118 6.44 -10.36 4.51
N ALA A 119 7.03 -9.46 5.32
CA ALA A 119 6.64 -9.26 6.72
C ALA A 119 5.21 -8.73 6.91
N VAL A 120 4.64 -8.10 5.87
CA VAL A 120 3.31 -7.45 5.89
C VAL A 120 2.29 -8.28 5.14
N GLY A 121 2.68 -8.86 4.00
CA GLY A 121 1.79 -9.60 3.09
C GLY A 121 1.06 -10.77 3.74
N GLY A 122 1.67 -11.44 4.72
CA GLY A 122 1.01 -12.52 5.48
C GLY A 122 -0.17 -12.07 6.34
N ARG A 123 -0.33 -10.76 6.57
CA ARG A 123 -1.45 -10.16 7.33
C ARG A 123 -2.52 -9.55 6.43
N ARG A 124 -2.37 -9.62 5.11
CA ARG A 124 -3.36 -9.12 4.15
C ARG A 124 -4.63 -9.97 4.27
N SER A 125 -5.72 -9.32 4.67
CA SER A 125 -7.08 -9.88 4.64
C SER A 125 -7.93 -9.04 3.69
N VAL A 126 -8.04 -9.48 2.43
CA VAL A 126 -8.84 -8.76 1.43
C VAL A 126 -10.32 -8.91 1.77
N ILE A 127 -10.76 -10.09 2.20
CA ILE A 127 -12.13 -10.33 2.65
C ILE A 127 -12.45 -9.52 3.89
N GLY A 128 -11.53 -9.40 4.85
CA GLY A 128 -11.75 -8.58 6.04
C GLY A 128 -12.11 -7.13 5.71
N LEU A 129 -11.42 -6.53 4.73
CA LEU A 129 -11.74 -5.18 4.26
C LEU A 129 -13.11 -5.10 3.59
N HIS A 130 -13.50 -6.12 2.81
CA HIS A 130 -14.81 -6.18 2.15
C HIS A 130 -15.95 -6.48 3.13
N MET A 131 -15.71 -7.29 4.16
CA MET A 131 -16.66 -7.49 5.26
C MET A 131 -16.98 -6.17 5.94
N GLU A 132 -15.94 -5.38 6.24
CA GLU A 132 -16.12 -4.07 6.87
C GLU A 132 -16.84 -3.08 5.94
N LEU A 133 -16.47 -3.03 4.66
CA LEU A 133 -17.17 -2.22 3.67
C LEU A 133 -18.65 -2.59 3.55
N HIS A 134 -18.96 -3.89 3.47
CA HIS A 134 -20.34 -4.37 3.39
C HIS A 134 -21.14 -4.02 4.65
N ALA A 135 -20.54 -4.15 5.83
CA ALA A 135 -21.19 -3.79 7.07
C ALA A 135 -21.44 -2.28 7.19
N ILE A 136 -20.52 -1.43 6.71
CA ILE A 136 -20.72 0.02 6.61
C ILE A 136 -21.84 0.34 5.62
N ALA A 137 -21.81 -0.26 4.42
CA ALA A 137 -22.79 -0.02 3.37
C ALA A 137 -24.21 -0.46 3.77
N ALA A 138 -24.35 -1.64 4.39
CA ALA A 138 -25.62 -2.13 4.91
C ALA A 138 -26.20 -1.19 5.97
N ALA A 139 -25.42 -0.84 6.99
CA ALA A 139 -25.85 0.05 8.06
C ALA A 139 -26.16 1.47 7.57
N ALA A 140 -25.39 1.98 6.60
CA ALA A 140 -25.67 3.26 5.96
C ALA A 140 -26.97 3.22 5.15
N ASN A 141 -27.26 2.12 4.46
CA ASN A 141 -28.51 1.95 3.72
C ASN A 141 -29.74 1.83 4.65
N GLU A 142 -29.60 1.12 5.76
CA GLU A 142 -30.62 1.07 6.81
C GLU A 142 -30.89 2.46 7.39
N LEU A 143 -29.83 3.21 7.71
CA LEU A 143 -29.94 4.56 8.25
C LEU A 143 -30.60 5.53 7.26
N LEU A 144 -30.28 5.40 5.98
CA LEU A 144 -30.93 6.14 4.90
C LEU A 144 -32.43 5.82 4.80
N THR A 145 -32.79 4.54 4.87
CA THR A 145 -34.18 4.06 4.83
C THR A 145 -34.97 4.53 6.06
N LEU A 146 -34.37 4.46 7.23
CA LEU A 146 -34.97 4.98 8.46
C LEU A 146 -35.19 6.49 8.36
N ARG A 147 -34.23 7.24 7.82
CA ARG A 147 -34.38 8.69 7.62
C ARG A 147 -35.50 9.02 6.64
N SER A 148 -35.60 8.33 5.51
CA SER A 148 -36.64 8.59 4.51
C SER A 148 -38.04 8.27 5.04
N SER A 149 -38.15 7.35 6.00
CA SER A 149 -39.41 7.03 6.71
C SER A 149 -39.68 7.91 7.93
N THR A 150 -38.74 8.78 8.34
CA THR A 150 -38.90 9.63 9.52
C THR A 150 -39.81 10.83 9.19
N PRO A 151 -40.90 11.05 9.96
CA PRO A 151 -41.81 12.15 9.70
C PRO A 151 -41.16 13.52 9.97
N ASP A 152 -41.71 14.53 9.29
CA ASP A 152 -41.34 15.94 9.46
C ASP A 152 -41.44 16.39 10.93
N PRO A 153 -40.66 17.42 11.32
CA PRO A 153 -40.69 17.92 12.69
C PRO A 153 -42.11 18.32 13.09
N PRO A 154 -42.58 17.98 14.30
CA PRO A 154 -43.90 18.39 14.76
C PRO A 154 -43.97 19.93 14.89
N THR A 155 -44.70 20.58 13.98
CA THR A 155 -44.78 22.05 13.86
C THR A 155 -46.05 22.68 14.45
N ALA A 156 -47.10 21.89 14.71
CA ALA A 156 -48.38 22.45 15.17
C ALA A 156 -48.35 22.88 16.65
N ALA A 157 -48.90 24.07 16.93
CA ALA A 157 -49.18 24.52 18.29
C ALA A 157 -50.25 23.59 18.90
N GLY A 158 -49.87 22.79 19.90
CA GLY A 158 -50.73 21.78 20.52
C GLY A 158 -50.28 20.32 20.33
N VAL A 159 -49.17 20.07 19.63
CA VAL A 159 -48.56 18.73 19.64
C VAL A 159 -48.08 18.39 21.05
N ALA A 160 -48.44 17.20 21.53
CA ALA A 160 -48.01 16.68 22.83
C ALA A 160 -46.47 16.74 22.92
N THR A 161 -45.95 17.29 24.03
CA THR A 161 -44.51 17.40 24.34
C THR A 161 -43.76 16.10 24.05
N GLN A 162 -44.40 14.96 24.33
CA GLN A 162 -43.91 13.62 24.08
C GLN A 162 -43.53 13.33 22.61
N SER A 163 -44.32 13.80 21.63
CA SER A 163 -44.02 13.57 20.21
C SER A 163 -42.78 14.37 19.76
N ARG A 164 -42.58 15.57 20.34
CA ARG A 164 -41.40 16.40 20.07
C ARG A 164 -40.14 15.83 20.74
N GLU A 165 -40.27 15.32 21.96
CA GLU A 165 -39.19 14.63 22.66
C GLU A 165 -38.76 13.35 21.92
N GLU A 166 -39.72 12.55 21.46
CA GLU A 166 -39.45 11.34 20.68
C GLU A 166 -38.77 11.66 19.33
N TRP A 167 -39.23 12.71 18.65
CA TRP A 167 -38.57 13.18 17.43
C TRP A 167 -37.11 13.61 17.70
N ASN A 168 -36.87 14.41 18.74
CA ASN A 168 -35.53 14.82 19.14
C ASN A 168 -34.64 13.62 19.49
N ARG A 169 -35.17 12.64 20.23
CA ARG A 169 -34.46 11.40 20.58
C ARG A 169 -34.00 10.66 19.33
N ARG A 170 -34.87 10.53 18.31
CA ARG A 170 -34.52 9.90 17.03
C ARG A 170 -33.40 10.65 16.31
N GLN A 171 -33.43 11.99 16.29
CA GLN A 171 -32.35 12.78 15.69
C GLN A 171 -31.00 12.56 16.39
N VAL A 172 -30.99 12.46 17.72
CA VAL A 172 -29.77 12.14 18.48
C VAL A 172 -29.25 10.75 18.12
N LEU A 173 -30.12 9.74 18.06
CA LEU A 173 -29.74 8.39 17.66
C LEU A 173 -29.19 8.35 16.22
N PHE A 174 -29.82 9.05 15.28
CA PHE A 174 -29.29 9.18 13.91
C PHE A 174 -27.88 9.79 13.90
N ALA A 175 -27.67 10.86 14.66
CA ALA A 175 -26.35 11.49 14.76
C ALA A 175 -25.30 10.55 15.36
N GLN A 176 -25.66 9.76 16.38
CA GLN A 176 -24.79 8.76 17.00
C GLN A 176 -24.44 7.62 16.03
N SER A 177 -25.44 7.05 15.35
CA SER A 177 -25.22 6.00 14.35
C SER A 177 -24.35 6.49 13.20
N ARG A 178 -24.57 7.72 12.71
CA ARG A 178 -23.70 8.34 11.71
C ARG A 178 -22.27 8.52 12.22
N SER A 179 -22.09 8.99 13.46
CA SER A 179 -20.76 9.12 14.07
C SER A 179 -20.06 7.76 14.18
N ALA A 180 -20.77 6.71 14.54
CA ALA A 180 -20.23 5.36 14.61
C ALA A 180 -19.78 4.85 13.23
N LEU A 181 -20.53 5.15 12.17
CA LEU A 181 -20.12 4.83 10.79
C LEU A 181 -18.86 5.60 10.39
N SER A 182 -18.78 6.90 10.69
CA SER A 182 -17.57 7.69 10.46
C SER A 182 -16.36 7.16 11.22
N ASP A 183 -16.55 6.69 12.46
CA ASP A 183 -15.50 6.08 13.28
C ASP A 183 -14.96 4.77 12.68
N ARG A 184 -15.84 3.97 12.06
CA ARG A 184 -15.42 2.76 11.32
C ARG A 184 -14.59 3.11 10.10
N VAL A 185 -14.97 4.15 9.34
CA VAL A 185 -14.16 4.65 8.23
C VAL A 185 -12.82 5.21 8.73
N ALA A 186 -12.80 5.91 9.86
CA ALA A 186 -11.56 6.38 10.48
C ALA A 186 -10.64 5.21 10.87
N ALA A 187 -11.19 4.11 11.38
CA ALA A 187 -10.41 2.90 11.68
C ALA A 187 -9.80 2.29 10.40
N LEU A 188 -10.55 2.22 9.29
CA LEU A 188 -10.01 1.81 7.99
C LEU A 188 -8.88 2.75 7.53
N ARG A 189 -9.04 4.07 7.71
CA ARG A 189 -8.00 5.06 7.37
C ARG A 189 -6.74 4.89 8.20
N VAL A 190 -6.84 4.51 9.47
CA VAL A 190 -5.68 4.21 10.32
C VAL A 190 -4.88 3.02 9.76
N VAL A 191 -5.55 2.01 9.22
CA VAL A 191 -4.90 0.87 8.56
C VAL A 191 -4.15 1.34 7.31
N GLU A 192 -4.80 2.16 6.47
CA GLU A 192 -4.17 2.77 5.29
C GLU A 192 -2.91 3.57 5.66
N ASP A 193 -3.01 4.48 6.64
CA ASP A 193 -1.88 5.28 7.13
C ASP A 193 -0.74 4.42 7.69
N ALA A 194 -1.06 3.27 8.30
CA ALA A 194 -0.05 2.34 8.77
C ALA A 194 0.69 1.68 7.60
N LEU A 195 -0.01 1.34 6.52
CA LEU A 195 0.60 0.79 5.30
C LEU A 195 1.48 1.84 4.61
N ASP A 196 1.05 3.09 4.53
CA ASP A 196 1.83 4.20 3.99
C ASP A 196 3.17 4.33 4.74
N ARG A 197 3.12 4.33 6.08
CA ARG A 197 4.32 4.38 6.93
C ARG A 197 5.25 3.20 6.69
N VAL A 198 4.72 1.98 6.63
CA VAL A 198 5.52 0.77 6.40
C VAL A 198 6.16 0.81 5.01
N HIS A 199 5.45 1.30 4.01
CA HIS A 199 6.00 1.44 2.67
C HIS A 199 7.12 2.48 2.61
N SER A 200 6.95 3.65 3.26
CA SER A 200 8.00 4.66 3.37
C SER A 200 9.28 4.09 3.99
N VAL A 201 9.16 3.43 5.14
CA VAL A 201 10.30 2.81 5.83
C VAL A 201 10.97 1.73 4.97
N ALA A 202 10.19 0.97 4.20
CA ALA A 202 10.74 -0.04 3.30
C ALA A 202 11.51 0.59 2.11
N GLU A 203 11.02 1.70 1.55
CA GLU A 203 11.74 2.43 0.50
C GLU A 203 13.01 3.12 1.04
N GLU A 204 12.94 3.69 2.24
CA GLU A 204 14.11 4.25 2.93
C GLU A 204 15.17 3.16 3.14
N LEU A 205 14.78 1.98 3.63
CA LEU A 205 15.68 0.85 3.81
C LEU A 205 16.32 0.41 2.48
N ARG A 206 15.54 0.32 1.39
CA ARG A 206 16.07 0.01 0.06
C ARG A 206 17.07 1.05 -0.42
N THR A 207 16.82 2.32 -0.15
CA THR A 207 17.70 3.43 -0.51
C THR A 207 19.02 3.34 0.25
N VAL A 208 18.97 3.12 1.56
CA VAL A 208 20.16 2.96 2.41
C VAL A 208 20.98 1.75 1.99
N GLN A 209 20.34 0.62 1.66
CA GLN A 209 21.03 -0.58 1.17
C GLN A 209 21.76 -0.32 -0.15
N ARG A 210 21.16 0.42 -1.09
CA ARG A 210 21.81 0.81 -2.35
C ARG A 210 23.02 1.70 -2.10
N LEU A 211 22.86 2.75 -1.28
CA LEU A 211 23.96 3.65 -0.94
C LEU A 211 25.13 2.91 -0.26
N SER A 212 24.83 1.94 0.61
CA SER A 212 25.86 1.13 1.25
C SER A 212 26.60 0.23 0.25
N ALA A 213 25.89 -0.37 -0.71
CA ALA A 213 26.50 -1.19 -1.75
C ALA A 213 27.41 -0.35 -2.67
N ASP A 214 26.94 0.83 -3.08
CA ASP A 214 27.70 1.76 -3.92
C ASP A 214 28.96 2.26 -3.20
N THR A 215 28.86 2.52 -1.89
CA THR A 215 30.02 2.92 -1.06
C THR A 215 31.08 1.83 -1.02
N HIS A 216 30.68 0.57 -0.81
CA HIS A 216 31.61 -0.56 -0.80
C HIS A 216 32.29 -0.75 -2.17
N LEU A 217 31.56 -0.58 -3.28
CA LEU A 217 32.14 -0.61 -4.63
C LEU A 217 33.15 0.52 -4.85
N ALA A 218 32.86 1.73 -4.39
CA ALA A 218 33.78 2.86 -4.48
C ALA A 218 35.06 2.62 -3.67
N GLU A 219 34.96 2.04 -2.47
CA GLU A 219 36.11 1.69 -1.65
C GLU A 219 36.99 0.61 -2.29
N GLN A 220 36.38 -0.42 -2.91
CA GLN A 220 37.11 -1.44 -3.67
C GLN A 220 37.85 -0.85 -4.87
N LEU A 221 37.20 0.06 -5.63
CA LEU A 221 37.85 0.75 -6.74
C LEU A 221 39.02 1.60 -6.26
N HIS A 222 38.87 2.32 -5.14
CA HIS A 222 39.94 3.12 -4.57
C HIS A 222 41.15 2.25 -4.17
N GLN A 223 40.92 1.10 -3.52
CA GLN A 223 41.97 0.15 -3.16
C GLN A 223 42.67 -0.42 -4.40
N GLN A 224 41.93 -0.74 -5.46
CA GLN A 224 42.50 -1.22 -6.73
C GLN A 224 43.34 -0.14 -7.42
N MET A 225 42.88 1.10 -7.44
CA MET A 225 43.64 2.23 -8.01
C MET A 225 44.92 2.49 -7.23
N ALA A 226 44.87 2.53 -5.89
CA ALA A 226 46.05 2.70 -5.06
C ALA A 226 47.07 1.56 -5.26
N GLY A 227 46.61 0.31 -5.38
CA GLY A 227 47.46 -0.83 -5.70
C GLY A 227 48.09 -0.74 -7.10
N ALA A 228 47.34 -0.27 -8.10
CA ALA A 228 47.83 -0.07 -9.45
C ALA A 228 48.88 1.06 -9.53
N GLU A 229 48.69 2.15 -8.78
CA GLU A 229 49.66 3.25 -8.68
C GLU A 229 50.97 2.79 -8.05
N LEU A 230 50.90 1.96 -7.00
CA LEU A 230 52.10 1.38 -6.37
C LEU A 230 52.84 0.46 -7.35
N ALA A 231 52.13 -0.44 -8.03
CA ALA A 231 52.73 -1.33 -9.03
C ALA A 231 53.36 -0.55 -10.20
N ALA A 232 52.75 0.56 -10.62
CA ALA A 232 53.30 1.45 -11.63
C ALA A 232 54.52 2.24 -11.14
N ALA A 233 54.59 2.58 -9.86
CA ALA A 233 55.79 3.17 -9.25
C ALA A 233 56.94 2.15 -9.22
N ASP A 234 56.70 0.93 -8.75
CA ASP A 234 57.69 -0.14 -8.70
C ASP A 234 58.23 -0.49 -10.10
N ALA A 235 57.34 -0.56 -11.11
CA ALA A 235 57.73 -0.81 -12.48
C ALA A 235 58.60 0.31 -13.07
N ARG A 236 58.34 1.58 -12.71
CA ARG A 236 59.19 2.71 -13.10
C ARG A 236 60.56 2.63 -12.46
N THR A 237 60.65 2.36 -11.16
CA THR A 237 61.92 2.18 -10.47
C THR A 237 62.72 1.01 -11.03
N ALA A 238 62.06 -0.11 -11.35
CA ALA A 238 62.72 -1.24 -12.02
C ALA A 238 63.21 -0.87 -13.43
N GLY A 239 62.45 -0.06 -14.18
CA GLY A 239 62.87 0.49 -15.47
C GLY A 239 64.11 1.38 -15.36
N GLU A 240 64.14 2.30 -14.40
CA GLU A 240 65.29 3.17 -14.12
C GLU A 240 66.54 2.34 -13.76
N GLN A 241 66.39 1.28 -12.95
CA GLN A 241 67.49 0.37 -12.63
C GLN A 241 68.00 -0.40 -13.86
N LEU A 242 67.10 -0.84 -14.74
CA LEU A 242 67.49 -1.52 -15.98
C LEU A 242 68.22 -0.58 -16.94
N GLU A 243 67.79 0.69 -17.04
CA GLU A 243 68.49 1.71 -17.83
C GLU A 243 69.90 1.98 -17.26
N GLU A 244 70.06 2.02 -15.93
CA GLU A 244 71.37 2.17 -15.29
C GLU A 244 72.28 0.97 -15.60
N VAL A 245 71.75 -0.26 -15.52
CA VAL A 245 72.49 -1.48 -15.86
C VAL A 245 72.89 -1.47 -17.35
N GLU A 246 71.99 -1.06 -18.25
CA GLU A 246 72.29 -0.93 -19.67
C GLU A 246 73.42 0.07 -19.92
N GLN A 247 73.36 1.25 -19.31
CA GLN A 247 74.41 2.27 -19.44
C GLN A 247 75.76 1.77 -18.93
N ASN A 248 75.78 1.05 -17.81
CA ASN A 248 76.99 0.45 -17.27
C ASN A 248 77.57 -0.62 -18.21
N LEU A 249 76.73 -1.50 -18.75
CA LEU A 249 77.16 -2.51 -19.73
C LEU A 249 77.72 -1.86 -21.00
N ARG A 250 77.09 -0.80 -21.54
CA ARG A 250 77.62 -0.04 -22.69
C ARG A 250 79.00 0.54 -22.37
N ALA A 251 79.17 1.16 -21.20
CA ALA A 251 80.47 1.70 -20.80
C ALA A 251 81.56 0.61 -20.68
N GLN A 252 81.20 -0.59 -20.21
CA GLN A 252 82.11 -1.73 -20.16
C GLN A 252 82.51 -2.21 -21.57
N VAL A 253 81.56 -2.29 -22.51
CA VAL A 253 81.84 -2.64 -23.91
C VAL A 253 82.79 -1.63 -24.53
N ASP A 254 82.49 -0.33 -24.41
CA ASP A 254 83.36 0.74 -24.94
C ASP A 254 84.77 0.66 -24.34
N TYR A 255 84.88 0.40 -23.04
CA TYR A 255 86.17 0.20 -22.38
C TYR A 255 86.95 -0.97 -22.98
N LEU A 256 86.32 -2.13 -23.16
CA LEU A 256 86.97 -3.30 -23.77
C LEU A 256 87.41 -3.01 -25.21
N ASP A 257 86.59 -2.34 -26.01
CA ASP A 257 86.92 -1.95 -27.39
C ASP A 257 88.15 -1.03 -27.44
N THR A 258 88.25 -0.06 -26.52
CA THR A 258 89.45 0.79 -26.44
C THR A 258 90.71 0.02 -26.01
N LEU A 259 90.56 -1.02 -25.19
CA LEU A 259 91.66 -1.86 -24.73
C LEU A 259 92.15 -2.82 -25.82
N VAL A 260 91.23 -3.40 -26.58
CA VAL A 260 91.49 -4.21 -27.79
C VAL A 260 92.16 -3.35 -28.86
N SER A 261 91.67 -2.14 -29.10
CA SER A 261 92.27 -1.18 -30.05
C SER A 261 93.68 -0.73 -29.64
N ARG A 262 93.99 -0.72 -28.34
CA ARG A 262 95.34 -0.42 -27.81
C ARG A 262 96.29 -1.61 -27.87
N THR A 263 95.78 -2.84 -27.80
CA THR A 263 96.57 -4.08 -27.82
C THR A 263 96.77 -4.66 -29.23
N LEU A 264 95.92 -4.28 -30.20
CA LEU A 264 96.02 -4.66 -31.62
C LEU A 264 96.63 -3.59 -32.53
N ARG A 265 97.34 -2.59 -32.00
CA ARG A 265 98.29 -1.81 -32.81
C ARG A 265 99.64 -2.53 -32.83
N PRO A 266 100.13 -3.00 -34.00
CA PRO A 266 101.56 -3.27 -34.17
C PRO A 266 102.39 -2.00 -34.00
#